data_AF-A0A7X7MUN7-F1
#
_entry.id   AF-A0A7X7MUN7-F1
#
_cell.length_a   1.000
_cell.length_b   1.000
_cell.length_c   1.000
_cell.angle_alpha   90.00
_cell.angle_beta   90.00
_cell.angle_gamma   90.00
#
_symmetry.space_group_name_H-M   'P 1'
#
loop_
_entity.id
_entity.type
_entity.pdbx_description
1 polymer ?
#
loop_
_entity_poly.entity_id
_entity_poly.type
_entity_poly.pdbx_seq_one_letter_code
_entity_poly.pdbx_strand_id
1 'polypeptide(L)'
;LDPVLIRSTLPKSVTTAIAIGISEEVGGIPSVTILSVVITGLSGAVIAPFICRFFKINEPIAQGLGIGTAAHAVGTSKALEMGEMQGAMSSLAIVAAGIITVIIIPFVSSWILS
;
A
#
# COMPACT_ATOMS: atom_id res chain seq x y z
N LEU A 1 14.41 -9.91 -14.18
CA LEU A 1 14.40 -8.53 -13.67
C LEU A 1 15.73 -8.29 -12.96
N ASP A 2 16.28 -7.08 -13.03
CA ASP A 2 17.45 -6.68 -12.25
C ASP A 2 17.12 -6.77 -10.74
N PRO A 3 17.97 -7.42 -9.90
CA PRO A 3 17.79 -7.49 -8.45
C PRO A 3 17.51 -6.14 -7.78
N VAL A 4 18.10 -5.06 -8.29
CA VAL A 4 17.90 -3.70 -7.79
C VAL A 4 16.48 -3.20 -8.08
N LEU A 5 15.95 -3.50 -9.26
CA LEU A 5 14.56 -3.16 -9.60
C LEU A 5 13.57 -3.96 -8.76
N ILE A 6 13.86 -5.24 -8.48
CA ILE A 6 13.01 -6.06 -7.60
C ILE A 6 12.92 -5.40 -6.22
N ARG A 7 14.08 -5.11 -5.59
CA ARG A 7 14.16 -4.42 -4.29
C ARG A 7 13.37 -3.12 -4.25
N SER A 8 13.46 -2.31 -5.31
CA SER A 8 12.75 -1.03 -5.44
C SER A 8 11.23 -1.19 -5.45
N THR A 9 10.72 -2.31 -5.98
CA THR A 9 9.27 -2.54 -6.10
C THR A 9 8.67 -3.30 -4.92
N LEU A 10 9.49 -3.86 -4.02
CA LEU A 10 9.00 -4.58 -2.84
C LEU A 10 8.10 -3.71 -1.95
N PRO A 11 8.48 -2.47 -1.57
CA PRO A 11 7.66 -1.66 -0.66
C PRO A 11 6.58 -0.83 -1.39
N LYS A 12 6.09 -1.26 -2.56
CA LYS A 12 5.11 -0.50 -3.37
C LYS A 12 3.73 -0.29 -2.70
N SER A 13 3.40 -1.09 -1.68
CA SER A 13 2.07 -1.17 -1.08
C SER A 13 1.93 -0.42 0.25
N VAL A 14 2.92 0.37 0.63
CA VAL A 14 2.87 1.28 1.80
C VAL A 14 2.94 2.74 1.35
N THR A 15 2.81 3.65 2.31
CA THR A 15 2.92 5.09 2.01
C THR A 15 4.33 5.44 1.52
N THR A 16 4.42 6.47 0.69
CA THR A 16 5.67 6.90 0.05
C THR A 16 6.81 7.10 1.05
N ALA A 17 6.52 7.71 2.21
CA ALA A 17 7.53 7.94 3.25
C ALA A 17 8.11 6.63 3.81
N ILE A 18 7.24 5.65 4.10
CA ILE A 18 7.68 4.33 4.58
C ILE A 18 8.43 3.58 3.46
N ALA A 19 7.92 3.65 2.24
CA ALA A 19 8.48 2.92 1.10
C ALA A 19 9.90 3.37 0.75
N ILE A 20 10.16 4.68 0.78
CA ILE A 20 11.50 5.25 0.55
C ILE A 20 12.49 4.71 1.59
N GLY A 21 12.14 4.77 2.88
CA GLY A 21 13.02 4.29 3.95
C GLY A 21 13.38 2.81 3.80
N ILE A 22 12.39 1.95 3.53
CA ILE A 22 12.64 0.53 3.29
C ILE A 22 13.47 0.33 2.03
N SER A 23 13.17 1.05 0.95
CA SER A 23 13.89 0.93 -0.33
C SER A 23 15.37 1.28 -0.18
N GLU A 24 15.71 2.31 0.58
CA GLU A 24 17.10 2.68 0.85
C GLU A 24 17.80 1.60 1.68
N GLU A 25 17.12 1.08 2.71
CA GLU A 25 17.63 0.03 3.59
C GLU A 25 17.99 -1.25 2.83
N VAL A 26 17.14 -1.67 1.87
CA VAL A 26 17.38 -2.89 1.08
C VAL A 26 18.25 -2.66 -0.18
N GLY A 27 18.71 -1.43 -0.42
CA GLY A 27 19.53 -1.07 -1.58
C GLY A 27 18.77 -1.05 -2.93
N GLY A 28 17.51 -0.63 -2.90
CA GLY A 28 16.71 -0.27 -4.09
C GLY A 28 16.92 1.18 -4.53
N ILE A 29 16.19 1.59 -5.57
CA ILE A 29 16.22 2.93 -6.16
C ILE A 29 14.94 3.68 -5.74
N PRO A 30 15.03 4.69 -4.86
CA PRO A 30 13.85 5.38 -4.33
C PRO A 30 12.93 5.99 -5.40
N SER A 31 13.48 6.46 -6.53
CA SER A 31 12.67 7.02 -7.62
C SER A 31 11.75 5.98 -8.27
N VAL A 32 12.23 4.74 -8.47
CA VAL A 32 11.43 3.62 -8.97
C VAL A 32 10.39 3.20 -7.93
N THR A 33 10.78 3.21 -6.66
CA THR A 33 9.89 2.92 -5.53
C THR A 33 8.70 3.89 -5.51
N ILE A 34 8.95 5.20 -5.57
CA ILE A 34 7.90 6.22 -5.61
C ILE A 34 6.93 5.98 -6.77
N LEU A 35 7.46 5.73 -7.97
CA LEU A 35 6.63 5.45 -9.14
C LEU A 35 5.72 4.22 -8.90
N SER A 36 6.27 3.14 -8.35
CA SER A 36 5.52 1.92 -8.05
C SER A 36 4.42 2.14 -6.99
N VAL A 37 4.70 2.96 -5.97
CA VAL A 37 3.76 3.32 -4.91
C VAL A 37 2.60 4.13 -5.46
N VAL A 38 2.90 5.14 -6.29
CA VAL A 38 1.87 6.00 -6.90
C VAL A 38 0.97 5.20 -7.81
N ILE A 39 1.53 4.37 -8.69
CA ILE A 39 0.74 3.52 -9.59
C ILE A 39 -0.17 2.59 -8.79
N THR A 40 0.37 1.91 -7.77
CA THR A 40 -0.40 0.99 -6.94
C THR A 40 -1.52 1.72 -6.17
N GLY A 41 -1.18 2.84 -5.53
CA GLY A 41 -2.12 3.63 -4.72
C GLY A 41 -3.25 4.22 -5.55
N LEU A 42 -2.93 4.84 -6.68
CA LEU A 42 -3.92 5.45 -7.57
C LEU A 42 -4.83 4.39 -8.19
N SER A 43 -4.26 3.29 -8.67
CA SER A 43 -5.04 2.18 -9.25
C SER A 43 -6.03 1.63 -8.24
N GLY A 44 -5.57 1.37 -7.01
CA GLY A 44 -6.44 0.88 -5.94
C GLY A 44 -7.53 1.87 -5.56
N ALA A 45 -7.22 3.16 -5.44
CA ALA A 45 -8.19 4.20 -5.09
C ALA A 45 -9.29 4.35 -6.16
N VAL A 46 -8.93 4.25 -7.44
CA VAL A 46 -9.89 4.33 -8.55
C VAL A 46 -10.74 3.08 -8.62
N ILE A 47 -10.15 1.89 -8.46
CA ILE A 47 -10.82 0.59 -8.67
C ILE A 47 -11.65 0.16 -7.45
N ALA A 48 -11.23 0.50 -6.23
CA ALA A 48 -11.83 -0.04 -5.01
C ALA A 48 -13.35 0.23 -4.84
N PRO A 49 -13.88 1.42 -5.16
CA PRO A 49 -15.33 1.66 -5.10
C PRO A 49 -16.11 0.78 -6.08
N PHE A 50 -15.56 0.53 -7.28
CA PHE A 50 -16.18 -0.37 -8.27
C PHE A 50 -16.19 -1.81 -7.76
N ILE A 51 -15.08 -2.27 -7.16
CA ILE A 51 -15.01 -3.60 -6.54
C ILE A 51 -16.05 -3.71 -5.41
N CYS A 52 -16.11 -2.74 -4.51
CA CYS A 52 -17.07 -2.75 -3.41
C CYS A 52 -18.52 -2.85 -3.92
N ARG A 53 -18.87 -2.09 -4.97
CA ARG A 53 -20.20 -2.14 -5.57
C ARG A 53 -20.48 -3.45 -6.30
N PHE A 54 -19.51 -3.97 -7.05
CA PHE A 54 -19.66 -5.20 -7.83
C PHE A 54 -19.85 -6.42 -6.92
N PHE A 55 -19.06 -6.53 -5.85
CA PHE A 55 -19.15 -7.60 -4.86
C PHE A 55 -20.18 -7.33 -3.75
N LYS A 56 -20.94 -6.21 -3.83
CA LYS A 56 -21.96 -5.81 -2.85
C LYS A 56 -21.43 -5.73 -1.41
N ILE A 57 -20.20 -5.26 -1.25
CA ILE A 57 -19.59 -4.99 0.06
C ILE A 57 -20.21 -3.70 0.59
N ASN A 58 -21.17 -3.81 1.49
CA ASN A 58 -21.87 -2.65 2.07
C ASN A 58 -21.36 -2.26 3.46
N GLU A 59 -20.60 -3.15 4.11
CA GLU A 59 -20.08 -2.92 5.46
C GLU A 59 -18.96 -1.87 5.45
N PRO A 60 -19.15 -0.69 6.08
CA PRO A 60 -18.18 0.41 6.06
C PRO A 60 -16.80 0.01 6.57
N ILE A 61 -16.75 -0.85 7.60
CA ILE A 61 -15.48 -1.30 8.16
C ILE A 61 -14.70 -2.14 7.14
N ALA A 62 -15.37 -3.05 6.46
CA ALA A 62 -14.76 -3.91 5.44
C ALA A 62 -14.27 -3.10 4.24
N GLN A 63 -15.07 -2.12 3.79
CA GLN A 63 -14.67 -1.20 2.72
C GLN A 63 -13.41 -0.41 3.12
N GLY A 64 -13.41 0.20 4.30
CA GLY A 64 -12.30 1.00 4.79
C GLY A 64 -11.00 0.20 4.89
N LEU A 65 -11.06 -0.96 5.54
CA LEU A 65 -9.90 -1.86 5.66
C LEU A 65 -9.36 -2.27 4.27
N GLY A 66 -10.25 -2.69 3.37
CA GLY A 66 -9.86 -3.13 2.03
C GLY A 66 -9.21 -2.01 1.21
N ILE A 67 -9.79 -0.80 1.24
CA ILE A 67 -9.25 0.37 0.55
C ILE A 67 -7.88 0.75 1.13
N GLY A 68 -7.75 0.83 2.45
CA GLY A 68 -6.52 1.24 3.11
C GLY A 68 -5.36 0.28 2.87
N THR A 69 -5.62 -1.02 2.88
CA THR A 69 -4.60 -2.04 2.58
C THR A 69 -4.19 -2.03 1.10
N ALA A 70 -5.13 -1.80 0.17
CA ALA A 70 -4.86 -1.89 -1.26
C ALA A 70 -4.25 -0.60 -1.85
N ALA A 71 -4.67 0.56 -1.35
CA ALA A 71 -4.45 1.86 -1.99
C ALA A 71 -3.82 2.91 -1.07
N HIS A 72 -3.50 2.53 0.17
CA HIS A 72 -2.79 3.35 1.17
C HIS A 72 -3.30 4.79 1.24
N ALA A 73 -2.42 5.81 1.29
CA ALA A 73 -2.81 7.19 1.60
C ALA A 73 -3.81 7.76 0.58
N VAL A 74 -3.61 7.50 -0.71
CA VAL A 74 -4.52 7.95 -1.78
C VAL A 74 -5.88 7.25 -1.67
N GLY A 75 -5.86 5.95 -1.35
CA GLY A 75 -7.05 5.18 -1.03
C GLY A 75 -7.82 5.71 0.17
N THR A 76 -7.13 6.09 1.24
CA THR A 76 -7.76 6.63 2.44
C THR A 76 -8.47 7.95 2.18
N SER A 77 -7.93 8.82 1.33
CA SER A 77 -8.67 10.00 0.85
C SER A 77 -9.97 9.59 0.16
N LYS A 78 -9.94 8.56 -0.68
CA LYS A 78 -11.16 8.03 -1.31
C LYS A 78 -12.13 7.40 -0.31
N ALA A 79 -11.62 6.68 0.69
CA ALA A 79 -12.43 6.09 1.75
C ALA A 79 -13.12 7.17 2.58
N LEU A 80 -12.44 8.28 2.88
CA LEU A 80 -13.03 9.44 3.56
C LEU A 80 -14.16 10.07 2.74
N GLU A 81 -14.04 10.14 1.41
CA GLU A 81 -15.14 10.58 0.53
C GLU A 81 -16.35 9.62 0.58
N MET A 82 -16.12 8.33 0.86
CA MET A 82 -17.19 7.33 1.00
C MET A 82 -17.86 7.35 2.38
N GLY A 83 -17.15 7.79 3.41
CA GLY A 83 -17.69 7.99 4.76
C GLY A 83 -16.61 8.04 5.83
N GLU A 84 -16.94 8.63 6.98
CA GLU A 84 -16.00 8.79 8.10
C GLU A 84 -15.50 7.44 8.64
N MET A 85 -16.39 6.45 8.76
CA MET A 85 -16.02 5.10 9.22
C MET A 85 -15.06 4.39 8.25
N GLN A 86 -15.30 4.49 6.94
CA GLN A 86 -14.41 3.94 5.93
C GLN A 86 -13.03 4.60 6.03
N GLY A 87 -12.97 5.92 6.13
CA GLY A 87 -11.73 6.68 6.27
C GLY A 87 -10.94 6.34 7.55
N ALA A 88 -11.63 6.20 8.68
CA ALA A 88 -11.02 5.82 9.96
C ALA A 88 -10.42 4.41 9.88
N MET A 89 -11.18 3.44 9.35
CA MET A 89 -10.70 2.07 9.20
C MET A 89 -9.60 1.93 8.16
N SER A 90 -9.65 2.72 7.09
CA SER A 90 -8.59 2.80 6.08
C SER A 90 -7.28 3.34 6.67
N SER A 91 -7.35 4.36 7.53
CA SER A 91 -6.20 4.89 8.24
C SER A 91 -5.56 3.86 9.18
N LEU A 92 -6.38 3.08 9.90
CA LEU A 92 -5.91 1.99 10.74
C LEU A 92 -5.17 0.93 9.90
N ALA A 93 -5.73 0.56 8.75
CA ALA A 93 -5.13 -0.40 7.83
C ALA A 93 -3.76 0.05 7.32
N ILE A 94 -3.58 1.35 7.02
CA ILE A 94 -2.27 1.90 6.62
C ILE A 94 -1.22 1.66 7.70
N VAL A 95 -1.55 1.97 8.96
CA VAL A 95 -0.59 1.84 10.08
C VAL A 95 -0.19 0.37 10.25
N ALA A 96 -1.17 -0.54 10.27
CA ALA A 96 -0.91 -1.97 10.39
C ALA A 96 -0.07 -2.49 9.21
N ALA A 97 -0.44 -2.16 7.97
CA ALA A 97 0.30 -2.56 6.78
C ALA A 97 1.72 -1.99 6.78
N GLY A 98 1.91 -0.74 7.21
CA GLY A 98 3.21 -0.11 7.36
C GLY A 98 4.13 -0.87 8.31
N ILE A 99 3.66 -1.15 9.53
CA ILE A 99 4.43 -1.89 10.54
C ILE A 99 4.81 -3.29 10.02
N ILE A 100 3.84 -4.01 9.46
CA ILE A 100 4.07 -5.36 8.92
C ILE A 100 5.10 -5.32 7.80
N THR A 101 5.00 -4.36 6.88
CA THR A 101 5.89 -4.25 5.72
C THR A 101 7.32 -3.89 6.12
N VAL A 102 7.49 -2.95 7.06
CA VAL A 102 8.81 -2.56 7.61
C VAL A 102 9.51 -3.76 8.22
N ILE A 103 8.77 -4.58 8.98
CA ILE A 103 9.35 -5.77 9.61
C ILE A 103 9.67 -6.83 8.55
N ILE A 104 8.75 -7.13 7.62
CA ILE A 104 8.88 -8.29 6.73
C ILE A 104 9.87 -8.08 5.58
N ILE A 105 9.89 -6.90 4.94
CA ILE A 105 10.66 -6.70 3.70
C ILE A 105 12.17 -6.94 3.85
N PRO A 106 12.84 -6.48 4.91
CA PRO A 106 14.27 -6.75 5.09
C PRO A 106 14.59 -8.26 5.09
N PHE A 107 13.81 -9.08 5.81
CA PHE A 107 13.98 -10.53 5.82
C PHE A 107 13.70 -11.17 4.46
N VAL A 108 12.64 -10.74 3.78
CA VAL A 108 12.28 -11.26 2.46
C VAL A 108 13.35 -10.90 1.42
N SER A 109 13.89 -9.68 1.47
CA SER A 109 14.95 -9.23 0.58
C SER A 109 16.24 -10.04 0.75
N SER A 110 16.54 -10.43 1.99
CA SER A 110 17.66 -11.32 2.32
C SER A 110 17.45 -12.73 1.75
N TRP A 111 16.26 -13.30 1.92
CA TRP A 111 15.93 -14.66 1.46
C TRP A 111 15.80 -14.81 -0.06
N ILE A 112 15.28 -13.79 -0.75
CA ILE A 112 15.09 -13.84 -2.22
C ILE A 112 16.42 -13.70 -2.97
N LEU A 113 17.44 -13.11 -2.35
CA LEU A 113 18.70 -12.75 -3.00
C LEU A 113 19.93 -13.49 -2.44
N SER A 114 19.71 -14.41 -1.50
CA SER A 114 20.64 -15.49 -1.12
C SER A 114 20.59 -16.64 -2.12
#